data_AF-H1W028-F1
#
_entry.id   AF-H1W028-F1
#
_cell.length_a   1.000
_cell.length_b   1.000
_cell.length_c   1.000
_cell.angle_alpha   90.00
_cell.angle_beta   90.00
_cell.angle_gamma   90.00
#
_symmetry.space_group_name_H-M   'P 1'
#
loop_
_entity.id
_entity.type
_entity.pdbx_description
1 polymer ?
#
loop_
_entity_poly.entity_id
_entity_poly.type
_entity_poly.pdbx_seq_one_letter_code
_entity_poly.pdbx_strand_id
1 'polypeptide(L)'
;MSSSDRPVKNAAGRYINVDFRKAAGYQHPPIKCSFNRRDVLLFANAIGCQKDELHFLYELHPDFAAFPTFPINLAFKQTDQDVFDFVART
;
A
#
# COMPACT_ATOMS: atom_id res chain seq x y z
N MET A 1 17.64 -3.81 15.86
CA MET A 1 18.71 -2.98 15.26
C MET A 1 19.87 -2.94 16.22
N SER A 2 21.06 -3.34 15.78
CA SER A 2 22.28 -3.18 16.57
C SER A 2 22.54 -1.70 16.85
N SER A 3 23.10 -1.34 18.00
CA SER A 3 23.48 0.04 18.36
C SER A 3 24.42 0.67 17.30
N SER A 4 25.15 -0.16 16.55
CA SER A 4 26.07 0.26 15.49
C SER A 4 25.41 0.78 14.20
N ASP A 5 24.11 0.53 13.98
CA ASP A 5 23.42 0.90 12.73
C ASP A 5 22.78 2.30 12.77
N ARG A 6 22.94 3.04 13.87
CA ARG A 6 22.35 4.39 13.99
C ARG A 6 23.12 5.39 13.14
N PRO A 7 22.46 6.21 12.30
CA PRO A 7 23.12 7.28 11.56
C PRO A 7 23.79 8.29 12.48
N VAL A 8 25.08 8.54 12.26
CA VAL A 8 25.91 9.55 12.94
C VAL A 8 26.18 10.68 11.97
N LYS A 9 26.02 11.92 12.42
CA LYS A 9 26.30 13.13 11.64
C LYS A 9 27.62 13.76 12.06
N ASN A 10 28.34 14.37 11.12
CA ASN A 10 29.48 15.24 11.42
C ASN A 10 29.02 16.64 11.86
N ALA A 11 29.98 17.51 12.21
CA ALA A 11 29.73 18.91 12.59
C ALA A 11 29.03 19.74 11.49
N ALA A 12 29.13 19.32 10.22
CA ALA A 12 28.43 19.93 9.10
C ALA A 12 27.02 19.33 8.85
N GLY A 13 26.54 18.45 9.75
CA GLY A 13 25.22 17.82 9.67
C GLY A 13 25.08 16.68 8.66
N ARG A 14 26.17 16.25 8.00
CA ARG A 14 26.16 15.16 7.02
C ARG A 14 26.37 13.80 7.69
N TYR A 15 25.67 12.77 7.23
CA TYR A 15 25.85 11.40 7.71
C TYR A 15 27.23 10.87 7.32
N ILE A 16 27.96 10.25 8.26
CA ILE A 16 29.32 9.73 8.05
C ILE A 16 29.42 8.21 8.02
N ASN A 17 28.44 7.50 8.60
CA ASN A 17 28.44 6.04 8.72
C ASN A 17 27.27 5.38 7.97
N VAL A 18 26.55 6.14 7.12
CA VAL A 18 25.45 5.62 6.30
C VAL A 18 25.98 5.40 4.88
N ASP A 19 25.94 4.14 4.42
CA ASP A 19 26.24 3.81 3.03
C ASP A 19 24.93 3.77 2.21
N PHE A 20 24.66 4.85 1.48
CA PHE A 20 23.46 4.97 0.65
C PHE A 20 23.41 3.96 -0.51
N ARG A 21 24.56 3.38 -0.91
CA ARG A 21 24.59 2.40 -2.01
C ARG A 21 23.88 1.11 -1.63
N LYS A 22 23.75 0.80 -0.34
CA LYS A 22 22.99 -0.35 0.16
C LYS A 22 21.49 -0.25 -0.13
N ALA A 23 20.96 0.95 -0.37
CA ALA A 23 19.54 1.12 -0.70
C ALA A 23 19.23 0.70 -2.14
N ALA A 24 20.20 0.83 -3.06
CA ALA A 24 20.00 0.44 -4.44
C ALA A 24 19.85 -1.08 -4.55
N GLY A 25 18.68 -1.54 -5.01
CA GLY A 25 18.38 -2.97 -5.15
C GLY A 25 17.98 -3.67 -3.85
N TYR A 26 17.90 -2.96 -2.72
CA TYR A 26 17.31 -3.52 -1.51
C TYR A 26 15.84 -3.86 -1.74
N GLN A 27 15.43 -5.05 -1.33
CA GLN A 27 14.05 -5.53 -1.43
C GLN A 27 13.53 -5.86 -0.03
N HIS A 28 12.38 -5.30 0.31
CA HIS A 28 11.66 -5.73 1.51
C HIS A 28 11.10 -7.14 1.33
N PRO A 29 10.89 -7.90 2.41
CA PRO A 29 10.13 -9.14 2.35
C PRO A 29 8.77 -8.90 1.69
N PRO A 30 8.26 -9.85 0.88
CA PRO A 30 6.96 -9.71 0.26
C PRO A 30 5.86 -9.64 1.33
N ILE A 31 4.89 -8.74 1.13
CA ILE A 31 3.73 -8.60 1.98
C ILE A 31 2.56 -9.34 1.31
N LYS A 32 1.83 -10.15 2.08
CA LYS A 32 0.63 -10.82 1.57
C LYS A 32 -0.51 -9.83 1.43
N CYS A 33 -1.22 -9.91 0.30
CA CYS A 33 -2.39 -9.10 0.03
C CYS A 33 -3.55 -10.01 -0.36
N SER A 34 -4.76 -9.73 0.14
CA SER A 34 -5.98 -10.40 -0.27
C SER A 34 -7.15 -9.42 -0.35
N PHE A 35 -8.05 -9.67 -1.30
CA PHE A 35 -9.25 -8.89 -1.49
C PHE A 35 -10.38 -9.76 -2.02
N ASN A 36 -11.60 -9.27 -1.87
CA ASN A 36 -12.82 -9.87 -2.40
C ASN A 36 -13.58 -8.87 -3.28
N ARG A 37 -14.73 -9.31 -3.83
CA ARG A 37 -15.57 -8.46 -4.68
C ARG A 37 -16.11 -7.23 -3.94
N ARG A 38 -16.41 -7.34 -2.64
CA ARG A 38 -16.89 -6.21 -1.84
C ARG A 38 -15.82 -5.11 -1.73
N ASP A 39 -14.55 -5.48 -1.59
CA ASP A 39 -13.44 -4.52 -1.49
C ASP A 39 -13.32 -3.65 -2.75
N VAL A 40 -13.44 -4.25 -3.93
CA VAL A 40 -13.34 -3.51 -5.20
C VAL A 40 -14.56 -2.62 -5.44
N LEU A 41 -15.77 -3.08 -5.06
CA LEU A 41 -17.01 -2.30 -5.13
C LEU A 41 -16.97 -1.09 -4.21
N LEU A 42 -16.51 -1.28 -2.96
CA LEU A 42 -16.37 -0.20 -1.98
C LEU A 42 -15.35 0.83 -2.45
N PHE A 43 -14.21 0.39 -3.01
CA PHE A 43 -13.20 1.30 -3.54
C PHE A 43 -13.76 2.14 -4.69
N ALA A 44 -14.38 1.51 -5.69
CA ALA A 44 -14.97 2.19 -6.84
C ALA A 44 -16.00 3.25 -6.41
N ASN A 45 -16.87 2.90 -5.45
CA ASN A 45 -17.85 3.83 -4.90
C ASN A 45 -17.18 4.98 -4.12
N ALA A 46 -16.13 4.71 -3.34
CA ALA A 46 -15.44 5.72 -2.53
C ALA A 46 -14.66 6.75 -3.35
N ILE A 47 -14.14 6.37 -4.53
CA ILE A 47 -13.44 7.30 -5.44
C ILE A 47 -14.41 8.08 -6.35
N GLY A 48 -15.71 7.81 -6.25
CA GLY A 48 -16.75 8.57 -6.95
C GLY A 48 -17.13 8.04 -8.33
N CYS A 49 -17.03 6.73 -8.58
CA CYS A 49 -17.66 6.12 -9.76
C CYS A 49 -19.15 6.48 -9.77
N GLN A 50 -19.65 6.87 -10.94
CA GLN A 50 -21.01 7.30 -11.15
C GLN A 50 -21.96 6.09 -11.28
N LYS A 51 -23.24 6.30 -10.98
CA LYS A 51 -24.27 5.23 -10.93
C LYS A 51 -24.44 4.45 -12.25
N ASP A 52 -24.07 5.05 -13.37
CA ASP A 52 -24.12 4.48 -14.72
C ASP A 52 -22.85 3.68 -15.06
N GLU A 53 -21.79 3.78 -14.27
CA GLU A 53 -20.55 3.00 -14.40
C GLU A 53 -20.69 1.62 -13.72
N LEU A 54 -21.75 0.87 -14.06
CA LEU A 54 -22.08 -0.42 -13.42
C LEU A 54 -21.01 -1.50 -13.61
N HIS A 55 -20.16 -1.38 -14.64
CA HIS A 55 -18.99 -2.24 -14.82
C HIS A 55 -17.97 -2.13 -13.66
N PHE A 56 -18.04 -1.08 -12.83
CA PHE A 56 -17.30 -0.98 -11.57
C PHE A 56 -18.15 -1.19 -10.31
N LEU A 57 -19.46 -0.95 -10.39
CA LEU A 57 -20.36 -0.90 -9.23
C LEU A 57 -21.29 -2.11 -9.08
N TYR A 58 -21.31 -3.03 -10.04
CA TYR A 58 -22.18 -4.20 -10.01
C TYR A 58 -21.43 -5.48 -10.43
N GLU A 59 -21.30 -6.40 -9.49
CA GLU A 59 -20.49 -7.61 -9.63
C GLU A 59 -21.04 -8.66 -10.60
N LEU A 60 -22.29 -8.51 -11.07
CA LEU A 60 -22.87 -9.37 -12.11
C LEU A 60 -22.97 -8.66 -13.47
N HIS A 61 -22.41 -7.45 -13.60
CA HIS A 61 -22.30 -6.78 -14.90
C HIS A 61 -21.43 -7.61 -15.85
N PRO A 62 -21.78 -7.77 -17.14
CA PRO A 62 -21.00 -8.58 -18.09
C PRO A 62 -19.55 -8.12 -18.21
N ASP A 63 -19.31 -6.81 -18.09
CA ASP A 63 -17.97 -6.20 -18.12
C ASP A 63 -17.44 -5.86 -16.72
N PHE A 64 -17.89 -6.54 -15.67
CA PHE A 64 -17.45 -6.25 -14.31
C PHE A 64 -15.92 -6.31 -14.17
N ALA A 65 -15.33 -5.24 -13.65
CA ALA A 65 -13.90 -5.11 -13.46
C ALA A 65 -13.57 -4.34 -12.17
N ALA A 66 -12.38 -4.59 -11.63
CA ALA A 66 -11.82 -3.73 -10.60
C ALA A 66 -11.35 -2.42 -11.23
N PHE A 67 -11.55 -1.30 -10.54
CA PHE A 67 -11.02 -0.02 -11.00
C PHE A 67 -9.47 -0.08 -11.07
N PRO A 68 -8.81 0.45 -12.13
CA PRO A 68 -7.38 0.23 -12.37
C PRO A 68 -6.44 0.67 -11.22
N THR A 69 -6.84 1.67 -10.43
CA THR A 69 -6.05 2.16 -9.28
C THR A 69 -6.34 1.45 -7.96
N PHE A 70 -7.27 0.49 -7.91
CA PHE A 70 -7.52 -0.33 -6.71
C PHE A 70 -6.26 -0.93 -6.07
N PRO A 71 -5.25 -1.42 -6.82
CA PRO A 71 -4.05 -2.01 -6.24
C PRO A 71 -3.27 -1.09 -5.29
N ILE A 72 -3.43 0.24 -5.36
CA ILE A 72 -2.79 1.16 -4.41
C ILE A 72 -3.24 0.91 -2.97
N ASN A 73 -4.47 0.43 -2.78
CA ASN A 73 -5.03 0.12 -1.48
C ASN A 73 -4.42 -1.15 -0.85
N LEU A 74 -3.87 -2.06 -1.67
CA LEU A 74 -3.33 -3.34 -1.17
C LEU A 74 -2.10 -3.16 -0.28
N ALA A 75 -1.33 -2.07 -0.45
CA ALA A 75 -0.21 -1.73 0.41
C ALA A 75 -0.65 -1.46 1.87
N PHE A 76 -1.86 -0.96 2.06
CA PHE A 76 -2.46 -0.70 3.36
C PHE A 76 -3.28 -1.91 3.82
N LYS A 77 -4.24 -2.33 3.01
CA LYS A 77 -5.19 -3.40 3.37
C LYS A 77 -4.50 -4.72 3.73
N GLN A 78 -3.42 -5.07 3.02
CA GLN A 78 -2.76 -6.38 3.16
C GLN A 78 -3.80 -7.51 3.13
N THR A 79 -3.92 -8.30 4.19
CA THR A 79 -4.92 -9.36 4.33
C THR A 79 -6.10 -9.00 5.22
N ASP A 80 -6.10 -7.81 5.84
CA ASP A 80 -7.14 -7.42 6.80
C ASP A 80 -8.44 -7.04 6.09
N GLN A 81 -9.56 -7.24 6.78
CA GLN A 81 -10.91 -6.89 6.33
C GLN A 81 -11.54 -5.77 7.17
N ASP A 82 -10.78 -5.23 8.13
CA ASP A 82 -11.21 -4.18 9.04
C ASP A 82 -10.41 -2.88 8.80
N VAL A 83 -10.69 -1.85 9.59
CA VAL A 83 -10.01 -0.56 9.56
C VAL A 83 -8.50 -0.75 9.70
N PHE A 84 -7.74 -0.06 8.83
CA PHE A 84 -6.30 -0.05 8.91
C PHE A 84 -5.83 0.81 10.10
N ASP A 85 -5.16 0.17 11.06
CA ASP A 85 -4.51 0.86 12.18
C ASP A 85 -3.10 1.32 11.79
N PHE A 86 -2.93 2.64 11.64
CA PHE A 86 -1.64 3.24 11.33
C PHE A 86 -0.65 3.16 12.50
N VAL A 87 -1.11 3.22 13.76
CA VAL A 87 -0.25 3.24 14.93
C VAL A 87 0.32 1.85 15.21
N ALA A 88 -0.50 0.81 15.09
CA ALA A 88 -0.05 -0.57 15.29
C ALA A 88 0.94 -1.07 14.23
N ARG A 89 1.07 -0.36 13.09
CA ARG A 89 1.82 -0.81 11.90
C ARG A 89 2.98 0.12 11.51
N THR A 90 3.34 1.08 12.37
CA THR A 90 4.56 1.90 12.26
C THR A 90 5.69 1.30 13.10
#